data_AF-A0A7C7IQM6-F1
#
_entry.id   AF-A0A7C7IQM6-F1
#
_cell.length_a   1.000
_cell.length_b   1.000
_cell.length_c   1.000
_cell.angle_alpha   90.00
_cell.angle_beta   90.00
_cell.angle_gamma   90.00
#
_symmetry.space_group_name_H-M   'P 1'
#
loop_
_entity.id
_entity.type
_entity.pdbx_description
1 polymer ?
#
loop_
_entity_poly.entity_id
_entity_poly.type
_entity_poly.pdbx_seq_one_letter_code
_entity_poly.pdbx_strand_id
1 'polypeptide(L)'
;MIEKTRTLMLLIAISVAGYGGYIFLSPFQVTSENIDVKLDEDGLDVKIKNFKVIHENLGRKDWELKADLAQINQKKEITKLNNVEYIFVNNEMRKFKVYADFGTLKNKTN
;
A
#
# COMPACT_ATOMS: atom_id res chain seq x y z
N MET A 1 -42.06 -6.32 34.14
CA MET A 1 -41.35 -5.11 33.64
C MET A 1 -39.86 -5.36 33.41
N ILE A 2 -39.17 -6.10 34.28
CA ILE A 2 -37.73 -6.42 34.16
C ILE A 2 -37.35 -7.08 32.82
N GLU A 3 -38.13 -8.04 32.32
CA GLU A 3 -37.88 -8.68 31.02
C GLU A 3 -37.89 -7.65 29.87
N LYS A 4 -38.88 -6.74 29.85
CA LYS A 4 -39.01 -5.70 28.82
C LYS A 4 -37.85 -4.70 28.85
N THR A 5 -37.39 -4.30 30.04
CA THR A 5 -36.23 -3.41 30.18
C THR A 5 -34.91 -4.10 29.83
N ARG A 6 -34.79 -5.40 30.11
CA ARG A 6 -33.60 -6.21 29.76
C ARG A 6 -33.49 -6.40 28.24
N THR A 7 -34.61 -6.66 27.55
CA THR A 7 -34.66 -6.75 26.09
C THR A 7 -34.30 -5.41 25.42
N LEU A 8 -34.77 -4.29 25.98
CA LEU A 8 -34.43 -2.96 25.46
C LEU A 8 -32.94 -2.65 25.60
N MET A 9 -32.32 -2.98 26.75
CA MET A 9 -30.88 -2.83 26.95
C MET A 9 -30.05 -3.66 25.96
N LEU A 10 -30.49 -4.89 25.67
CA LEU A 10 -29.81 -5.77 24.73
C LEU A 10 -29.80 -5.18 23.31
N LEU A 11 -30.93 -4.61 22.87
CA LEU A 11 -31.06 -3.95 21.56
C LEU A 11 -30.11 -2.75 21.43
N ILE A 12 -29.97 -1.96 22.50
CA ILE A 12 -29.04 -0.82 22.53
C ILE A 12 -27.60 -1.31 22.42
N ALA A 13 -27.22 -2.35 23.18
CA ALA A 13 -25.89 -2.92 23.14
C ALA A 13 -25.51 -3.44 21.75
N ILE A 14 -26.43 -4.14 21.08
CA ILE A 14 -26.22 -4.64 19.70
C ILE A 14 -26.08 -3.48 18.71
N SER A 15 -26.87 -2.42 18.87
CA SER A 15 -26.81 -1.24 18.01
C SER A 15 -25.46 -0.51 18.14
N VAL A 16 -24.97 -0.35 19.37
CA VAL A 16 -23.66 0.27 19.64
C VAL A 16 -22.52 -0.61 19.11
N ALA A 17 -22.60 -1.93 19.29
CA ALA A 17 -21.61 -2.86 18.76
C ALA A 17 -21.60 -2.87 17.23
N GLY A 18 -22.78 -2.86 16.59
CA GLY A 18 -22.90 -2.80 15.14
C GLY A 18 -22.37 -1.50 14.55
N TYR A 19 -22.72 -0.36 15.16
CA TYR A 19 -22.24 0.96 14.73
C TYR A 19 -20.74 1.14 14.98
N GLY A 20 -20.24 0.68 16.13
CA GLY A 20 -18.81 0.68 16.45
C GLY A 20 -18.01 -0.21 15.51
N GLY A 21 -18.53 -1.40 15.18
CA GLY A 21 -17.95 -2.29 14.17
C GLY A 21 -17.92 -1.66 12.78
N TYR A 22 -19.00 -0.98 12.36
CA TYR A 22 -19.03 -0.26 11.10
C TYR A 22 -18.02 0.88 11.05
N ILE A 23 -17.92 1.72 12.09
CA ILE A 23 -16.91 2.77 12.18
C ILE A 23 -15.51 2.18 12.16
N PHE A 24 -15.26 1.07 12.87
CA PHE A 24 -13.96 0.43 12.92
C PHE A 24 -13.55 -0.20 11.57
N LEU A 25 -14.50 -0.78 10.83
CA LEU A 25 -14.24 -1.43 9.54
C LEU A 25 -14.27 -0.46 8.35
N SER A 26 -14.94 0.68 8.46
CA SER A 26 -15.02 1.72 7.41
C SER A 26 -13.67 2.23 6.87
N PRO A 27 -12.58 2.36 7.67
CA PRO A 27 -11.27 2.77 7.16
C PRO A 27 -10.54 1.63 6.44
N PHE A 28 -10.94 0.37 6.65
CA PHE A 28 -10.39 -0.78 5.94
C PHE A 28 -11.07 -1.02 4.59
N GLN A 29 -12.23 -0.40 4.34
CA GLN A 29 -12.87 -0.35 3.02
C GLN A 29 -12.23 0.67 2.06
N VAL A 30 -11.04 1.18 2.38
CA VAL A 30 -10.21 1.91 1.42
C VAL A 30 -9.82 0.93 0.33
N THR A 31 -10.69 0.91 -0.67
CA THR A 31 -10.52 0.25 -1.95
C THR A 31 -9.20 0.74 -2.49
N SER A 32 -8.22 -0.16 -2.56
CA SER A 32 -6.95 0.15 -3.19
C SER A 32 -7.19 0.22 -4.69
N GLU A 33 -7.76 1.33 -5.14
CA GLU A 33 -8.05 1.62 -6.55
C GLU A 33 -6.81 1.39 -7.45
N ASN A 34 -5.62 1.48 -6.83
CA ASN A 34 -4.32 1.29 -7.44
C ASN A 34 -3.59 -0.02 -7.06
N ILE A 35 -4.13 -0.89 -6.20
CA ILE A 35 -3.47 -2.16 -5.82
C ILE A 35 -4.40 -3.33 -6.13
N ASP A 36 -4.01 -4.14 -7.11
CA ASP A 36 -4.66 -5.40 -7.48
C ASP A 36 -3.83 -6.54 -6.90
N VAL A 37 -4.35 -7.19 -5.86
CA VAL A 37 -3.70 -8.30 -5.17
C VAL A 37 -4.22 -9.60 -5.76
N LYS A 38 -3.37 -10.36 -6.46
CA LYS A 38 -3.71 -11.69 -6.95
C LYS A 38 -2.90 -12.74 -6.21
N LEU A 39 -3.61 -13.69 -5.61
CA LEU A 39 -3.02 -14.89 -5.04
C LEU A 39 -2.88 -15.90 -6.18
N ASP A 40 -1.64 -16.20 -6.60
CA ASP A 40 -1.35 -17.22 -7.59
C ASP A 40 -0.56 -18.37 -6.94
N GLU A 41 -0.62 -19.57 -7.50
CA GLU A 41 0.05 -20.79 -7.00
C GLU A 41 1.58 -20.65 -6.99
N ASP A 42 2.10 -19.70 -7.77
CA ASP A 42 3.51 -19.33 -7.85
C ASP A 42 3.94 -18.23 -6.86
N GLY A 43 3.12 -17.92 -5.86
CA GLY A 43 3.37 -16.93 -4.82
C GLY A 43 2.51 -15.68 -4.98
N LEU A 44 2.49 -14.84 -3.94
CA LEU A 44 1.75 -13.58 -3.93
C LEU A 44 2.25 -12.66 -5.06
N ASP A 45 1.41 -12.40 -6.08
CA ASP A 45 1.67 -11.45 -7.17
C ASP A 45 0.86 -10.16 -6.91
N VAL A 46 1.55 -9.12 -6.45
CA VAL A 46 0.92 -7.83 -6.14
C VAL A 46 1.19 -6.87 -7.29
N LYS A 47 0.11 -6.37 -7.91
CA LYS A 47 0.20 -5.35 -8.96
C LYS A 47 -0.20 -4.01 -8.40
N ILE A 48 0.71 -3.05 -8.48
CA ILE A 48 0.51 -1.67 -8.00
C ILE A 48 0.56 -0.76 -9.22
N LYS A 49 -0.54 -0.07 -9.52
CA LYS A 49 -0.58 1.03 -10.49
C LYS A 49 -0.09 2.30 -9.82
N ASN A 50 0.51 3.21 -10.59
CA ASN A 50 1.05 4.48 -10.11
C ASN A 50 1.98 4.29 -8.90
N PHE A 51 2.87 3.31 -8.99
CA PHE A 51 3.82 2.97 -7.94
C PHE A 51 4.74 4.15 -7.65
N LYS A 52 4.92 4.46 -6.36
CA LYS A 52 5.77 5.55 -5.89
C LYS A 52 6.37 5.22 -4.53
N VAL A 53 7.69 5.35 -4.42
CA VAL A 53 8.44 5.22 -3.17
C VAL A 53 9.36 6.43 -3.04
N ILE A 54 9.38 7.01 -1.85
CA ILE A 54 10.27 8.12 -1.49
C ILE A 54 11.11 7.68 -0.30
N HIS A 55 12.42 7.92 -0.38
CA HIS A 55 13.30 7.82 0.76
C HIS A 55 13.62 9.21 1.30
N GLU A 56 13.32 9.39 2.58
CA GLU A 56 13.58 10.62 3.31
C GLU A 56 14.53 10.35 4.48
N ASN A 57 15.53 11.22 4.63
CA ASN A 57 16.47 11.19 5.73
C ASN A 57 16.43 12.56 6.43
N LEU A 58 16.02 12.59 7.70
CA LEU A 58 15.91 13.80 8.51
C LEU A 58 15.11 14.94 7.82
N GLY A 59 14.03 14.58 7.10
CA GLY A 59 13.17 15.54 6.37
C GLY A 59 13.69 15.95 4.99
N ARG A 60 14.86 15.47 4.57
CA ARG A 60 15.39 15.65 3.21
C ARG A 60 15.02 14.45 2.34
N LYS A 61 14.43 14.71 1.17
CA LYS A 61 14.17 13.68 0.14
C LYS A 61 15.47 13.34 -0.59
N ASP A 62 16.05 12.20 -0.28
CA ASP A 62 17.31 11.73 -0.86
C ASP A 62 17.07 11.06 -2.23
N TRP A 63 16.01 10.27 -2.35
CA TRP A 63 15.58 9.73 -3.65
C TRP A 63 14.09 9.42 -3.74
N GLU A 64 13.58 9.36 -4.97
CA GLU A 64 12.20 9.01 -5.31
C GLU A 64 12.21 8.05 -6.51
N LEU A 65 11.46 6.96 -6.40
CA LEU A 65 11.26 5.98 -7.48
C LEU A 65 9.78 5.94 -7.83
N LYS A 66 9.46 6.13 -9.11
CA LYS A 66 8.10 6.04 -9.66
C LYS A 66 8.04 5.03 -10.79
N ALA A 67 6.90 4.39 -10.94
CA ALA A 67 6.57 3.56 -12.08
C ALA A 67 5.06 3.56 -12.32
N ASP A 68 4.62 3.46 -13.57
CA ASP A 68 3.19 3.35 -13.88
C ASP A 68 2.62 2.03 -13.37
N LEU A 69 3.44 0.99 -13.36
CA LEU A 69 3.08 -0.33 -12.86
C LEU A 69 4.27 -0.99 -12.17
N ALA A 70 4.04 -1.50 -10.96
CA ALA A 70 4.95 -2.40 -10.27
C ALA A 70 4.29 -3.77 -10.08
N GLN A 71 4.99 -4.85 -10.46
CA GLN A 71 4.58 -6.23 -10.23
C GLN A 71 5.58 -6.87 -9.26
N ILE A 72 5.12 -7.19 -8.06
CA ILE A 72 5.93 -7.76 -6.99
C ILE A 72 5.69 -9.27 -6.95
N ASN A 73 6.74 -10.03 -7.21
CA ASN A 73 6.73 -11.48 -7.04
C ASN A 73 7.54 -11.85 -5.80
N GLN A 74 6.85 -12.21 -4.71
CA GLN A 74 7.51 -12.52 -3.43
C GLN A 74 8.37 -13.80 -3.51
N LYS A 75 7.91 -14.84 -4.21
CA LYS A 75 8.64 -16.12 -4.34
C LYS A 75 9.98 -15.96 -5.05
N LYS A 76 10.03 -15.10 -6.08
CA LYS A 76 11.22 -14.82 -6.88
C LYS A 76 12.06 -13.66 -6.33
N GLU A 77 11.58 -12.97 -5.29
CA GLU A 77 12.23 -11.79 -4.69
C GLU A 77 12.52 -10.68 -5.72
N ILE A 78 11.65 -10.51 -6.71
CA ILE A 78 11.79 -9.50 -7.76
C ILE A 78 10.57 -8.59 -7.85
N THR A 79 10.82 -7.32 -8.16
CA THR A 79 9.80 -6.35 -8.56
C THR A 79 10.09 -5.87 -9.97
N LYS A 80 9.17 -6.12 -10.90
CA LYS A 80 9.23 -5.57 -12.26
C LYS A 80 8.50 -4.23 -12.30
N LEU A 81 9.09 -3.26 -12.96
CA LEU A 81 8.59 -1.89 -13.06
C LEU A 81 8.44 -1.51 -14.54
N ASN A 82 7.38 -0.77 -14.87
CA ASN A 82 7.15 -0.19 -16.19
C ASN A 82 7.11 1.34 -16.12
N ASN A 83 7.64 2.00 -17.15
CA ASN A 83 7.75 3.45 -17.27
C ASN A 83 8.32 4.10 -16.00
N VAL A 84 9.59 3.81 -15.75
CA VAL A 84 10.29 4.11 -14.51
C VAL A 84 10.89 5.51 -14.55
N GLU A 85 10.64 6.28 -13.49
CA GLU A 85 11.36 7.52 -13.20
C GLU A 85 12.06 7.37 -11.85
N TYR A 86 13.39 7.50 -11.84
CA TYR A 86 14.19 7.57 -10.63
C TYR A 86 14.79 8.96 -10.48
N ILE A 87 14.57 9.58 -9.33
CA ILE A 87 15.06 10.91 -8.98
C ILE A 87 15.99 10.76 -7.77
N PHE A 88 17.23 11.18 -7.91
CA PHE A 88 18.20 11.22 -6.82
C PHE A 88 18.60 12.66 -6.52
N VAL A 89 18.69 13.02 -5.24
CA VAL A 89 19.13 14.32 -4.77
C VAL A 89 20.42 14.12 -3.98
N ASN A 90 21.51 14.73 -4.44
CA ASN A 90 22.79 14.64 -3.72
C ASN A 90 22.83 15.60 -2.52
N ASN A 91 23.91 15.52 -1.72
CA ASN A 91 24.11 16.39 -0.56
C ASN A 91 24.20 17.88 -0.90
N GLU A 92 24.51 18.23 -2.15
CA GLU A 92 24.54 19.61 -2.66
C GLU A 92 23.20 20.05 -3.26
N MET A 93 22.11 19.32 -3.00
CA MET A 93 20.76 19.58 -3.51
C MET A 93 20.64 19.48 -5.04
N ARG A 94 21.62 18.89 -5.73
CA ARG A 94 21.56 18.64 -7.17
C ARG A 94 20.67 17.43 -7.44
N LYS A 95 19.79 17.58 -8.43
CA LYS A 95 18.83 16.55 -8.84
C LYS A 95 19.31 15.82 -10.08
N PHE A 96 19.33 14.50 -10.00
CA PHE A 96 19.60 13.59 -11.10
C PHE A 96 18.33 12.81 -11.41
N LYS A 97 17.97 12.72 -12.68
CA LYS A 97 16.79 12.00 -13.12
C LYS A 97 17.17 10.92 -14.13
N VAL A 98 16.67 9.72 -13.93
CA VAL A 98 16.85 8.57 -14.80
C VAL A 98 15.48 8.08 -15.23
N TYR A 99 15.31 7.88 -16.53
CA TYR A 99 14.09 7.38 -17.15
C TYR A 99 14.39 6.05 -17.84
N ALA A 100 13.49 5.09 -17.70
CA ALA A 100 13.60 3.80 -18.37
C ALA A 100 12.22 3.23 -18.69
N ASP A 101 12.07 2.57 -19.83
CA ASP A 101 10.82 1.91 -20.19
C ASP A 101 10.50 0.74 -19.24
N PHE A 102 11.54 0.05 -18.77
CA PHE A 102 11.44 -1.12 -17.90
C PHE A 102 12.51 -1.10 -16.80
N GLY A 103 12.15 -1.58 -15.61
CA GLY A 103 13.06 -1.75 -14.48
C GLY A 103 12.87 -3.10 -13.78
N THR A 104 13.91 -3.59 -13.13
CA THR A 104 13.84 -4.76 -12.24
C THR A 104 14.56 -4.44 -10.95
N LEU A 105 13.85 -4.52 -9.83
CA LEU A 105 14.45 -4.50 -8.49
C LEU A 105 14.55 -5.92 -7.98
N LYS A 106 15.69 -6.27 -7.39
CA LYS A 106 15.86 -7.51 -6.63
C LYS A 106 15.83 -7.15 -5.15
N ASN A 107 15.00 -7.85 -4.37
CA ASN A 107 14.82 -7.55 -2.94
C ASN A 107 16.08 -7.89 -2.13
N LYS A 108 16.93 -8.79 -2.64
CA LYS A 108 18.29 -9.02 -2.15
C LYS A 108 19.31 -8.40 -3.11
N THR A 109 19.88 -7.28 -2.69
CA THR A 109 21.17 -6.83 -3.18
C THR A 109 21.92 -6.25 -2.00
N ASN A 110 22.77 -7.09 -1.40
CA ASN A 110 23.78 -6.88 -0.34
C ASN A 110 23.36 -6.09 0.92
#